data_AF-A0A9X1L9G9-F1
#
_entry.id   AF-A0A9X1L9G9-F1
#
_cell.length_a   1.000
_cell.length_b   1.000
_cell.length_c   1.000
_cell.angle_alpha   90.00
_cell.angle_beta   90.00
_cell.angle_gamma   90.00
#
_symmetry.space_group_name_H-M   'P 1'
#
loop_
_entity.id
_entity.type
_entity.pdbx_description
1 polymer ?
#
loop_
_entity_poly.entity_id
_entity_poly.type
_entity_poly.pdbx_seq_one_letter_code
_entity_poly.pdbx_strand_id
1 'polypeptide(L)' 'MGLEEVRVLRGLGAPDRGRAAFRVMPFLRRNPAAAIRQAAGTQGAGFRGGIPKVADRTPVMQASGPAG' A
#
# COMPACT_ATOMS: atom_id res chain seq x y z
N MET A 1 16.97 7.56 1.43
CA MET A 1 15.55 7.89 1.14
C MET A 1 15.37 7.78 -0.36
N GLY A 2 14.38 7.01 -0.81
CA GLY A 2 14.21 6.65 -2.24
C GLY A 2 12.74 6.48 -2.61
N LEU A 3 11.86 7.31 -2.03
CA LEU A 3 10.44 7.36 -2.36
C LEU A 3 10.25 8.40 -3.47
N GLU A 4 9.84 7.93 -4.63
CA GLU A 4 9.70 8.77 -5.83
C GLU A 4 8.25 9.18 -6.07
N GLU A 5 7.29 8.39 -5.58
CA GLU A 5 5.89 8.65 -5.83
C GLU A 5 4.98 8.11 -4.73
N VAL A 6 3.93 8.87 -4.44
CA VAL A 6 2.82 8.48 -3.58
C VAL A 6 1.53 8.79 -4.30
N ARG A 7 0.67 7.80 -4.45
CA ARG A 7 -0.72 7.99 -4.90
C ARG A 7 -1.65 7.29 -3.92
N VAL A 8 -2.85 7.83 -3.75
CA VAL A 8 -3.90 7.17 -2.96
C VAL A 8 -5.14 7.06 -3.82
N LEU A 9 -5.56 5.81 -4.06
CA LEU A 9 -6.78 5.51 -4.81
C LEU A 9 -7.90 5.21 -3.81
N ARG A 10 -9.11 5.71 -4.10
CA ARG A 10 -10.32 5.39 -3.33
C ARG A 10 -11.21 4.48 -4.16
N GLY A 11 -11.67 3.38 -3.57
CA GLY A 11 -12.62 2.49 -4.21
C GLY A 11 -14.01 3.10 -4.20
N LEU A 12 -14.59 3.32 -5.38
CA LEU A 12 -15.92 3.94 -5.52
C LEU A 12 -17.05 2.90 -5.62
N GLY A 13 -16.77 1.72 -6.15
CA GLY A 13 -17.73 0.64 -6.34
C GLY A 13 -17.16 -0.42 -7.29
N ALA A 14 -17.78 -1.59 -7.33
CA ALA A 14 -17.47 -2.61 -8.33
C ALA A 14 -18.38 -2.41 -9.58
N PRO A 15 -17.93 -2.84 -10.78
CA PRO A 15 -18.70 -2.65 -12.03
C PRO A 15 -20.11 -3.25 -12.01
N ASP A 16 -20.31 -4.31 -11.22
CA ASP A 16 -21.58 -5.01 -11.01
C ASP A 16 -22.51 -4.31 -10.01
N ARG A 17 -22.24 -3.03 -9.68
CA ARG A 17 -22.89 -2.25 -8.61
C ARG A 17 -22.62 -2.79 -7.20
N GLY A 18 -21.68 -3.72 -7.06
CA GLY A 18 -21.22 -4.22 -5.78
C GLY A 18 -20.34 -3.22 -5.02
N ARG A 19 -20.00 -3.57 -3.78
CA ARG A 19 -19.04 -2.78 -2.97
C ARG A 19 -17.64 -2.95 -3.53
N ALA A 20 -16.84 -1.89 -3.51
CA ALA A 20 -15.43 -1.97 -3.88
C ALA A 20 -14.68 -2.98 -2.99
N ALA A 21 -13.84 -3.83 -3.60
CA ALA A 21 -13.02 -4.81 -2.88
C ALA A 21 -12.07 -4.13 -1.87
N PHE A 22 -11.59 -2.93 -2.20
CA PHE A 22 -10.75 -2.10 -1.34
C PHE A 22 -11.34 -0.70 -1.24
N ARG A 23 -11.51 -0.19 -0.01
CA ARG A 23 -11.96 1.20 0.21
C ARG A 23 -10.87 2.22 -0.14
N VAL A 24 -9.62 1.90 0.17
CA VAL A 24 -8.45 2.75 -0.06
C VAL A 24 -7.27 1.87 -0.49
N MET A 25 -6.51 2.33 -1.48
CA MET A 25 -5.29 1.67 -1.96
C MET A 25 -4.17 2.69 -2.13
N PRO A 26 -3.25 2.81 -1.16
CA PRO A 26 -2.05 3.61 -1.32
C PRO A 26 -1.05 2.90 -2.22
N PHE A 27 -0.48 3.64 -3.16
CA PHE A 27 0.60 3.21 -4.05
C PHE A 27 1.86 4.01 -3.73
N LEU A 28 2.97 3.31 -3.55
CA LEU A 28 4.27 3.89 -3.22
C LEU A 28 5.30 3.39 -4.23
N ARG A 29 5.90 4.31 -5.00
CA ARG A 29 7.01 3.97 -5.90
C ARG A 29 8.32 4.31 -5.24
N ARG A 30 9.22 3.34 -5.15
CA ARG A 30 10.56 3.52 -4.60
C ARG A 30 11.64 3.00 -5.55
N ASN A 31 12.79 3.65 -5.53
CA ASN A 31 13.97 3.29 -6.31
C ASN A 31 15.20 3.32 -5.39
N PRO A 32 16.08 2.30 -5.43
CA PRO A 32 15.96 1.02 -6.14
C PRO A 32 14.91 0.10 -5.50
N ALA A 33 14.49 -0.97 -6.20
CA ALA A 33 13.52 -1.95 -5.68
C ALA A 33 13.92 -2.55 -4.31
N ALA A 34 15.22 -2.62 -4.02
CA ALA A 34 15.74 -2.99 -2.69
C ALA A 34 15.24 -2.09 -1.55
N ALA A 35 14.89 -0.84 -1.84
CA ALA A 35 14.35 0.12 -0.89
C ALA A 35 12.92 -0.23 -0.42
N ILE A 36 12.15 -1.03 -1.17
CA ILE A 36 10.82 -1.49 -0.75
C ILE A 36 10.96 -2.55 0.36
N ARG A 37 11.85 -3.54 0.18
CA ARG A 37 12.11 -4.58 1.19
C ARG A 37 12.68 -3.98 2.47
N GLN A 38 13.63 -3.06 2.34
CA GLN A 38 14.23 -2.38 3.49
C GLN A 38 13.21 -1.53 4.26
N ALA A 39 12.34 -0.79 3.54
CA ALA A 39 11.29 0.02 4.18
C ALA A 39 10.24 -0.83 4.90
N ALA A 40 9.86 -1.98 4.32
CA ALA A 40 8.95 -2.93 4.97
C ALA A 40 9.53 -3.48 6.29
N GLY A 41 10.85 -3.67 6.37
CA GLY A 41 11.53 -4.14 7.58
C GLY A 41 11.70 -3.07 8.66
N THR A 42 12.17 -1.88 8.30
CA THR A 42 12.57 -0.85 9.28
C THR A 42 11.47 0.15 9.63
N GLN A 43 10.61 0.51 8.66
CA GLN A 43 9.52 1.49 8.84
C GLN A 43 8.15 0.81 8.98
N GLY A 44 8.07 -0.47 8.61
CA GLY A 44 6.83 -1.25 8.65
C GLY A 44 6.29 -1.50 10.06
N ALA A 45 7.13 -1.55 11.10
CA ALA A 45 6.68 -1.79 12.47
C ALA A 45 5.81 -0.64 13.02
N GLY A 46 6.26 0.62 12.86
CA GLY A 46 5.49 1.80 13.27
C GLY A 46 4.21 1.98 12.46
N PHE A 47 4.28 1.72 11.15
CA PHE A 47 3.10 1.74 10.27
C PHE A 47 2.08 0.66 10.64
N ARG A 48 2.52 -0.58 10.89
CA ARG A 48 1.66 -1.69 11.33
C ARG A 48 1.03 -1.45 12.70
N GLY A 49 1.72 -0.79 13.62
CA GLY A 49 1.15 -0.40 14.92
C GLY A 49 0.06 0.67 14.83
N GLY A 50 0.08 1.51 13.77
CA GLY A 50 -0.94 2.53 13.54
C GLY A 50 -2.21 2.00 12.84
N ILE A 51 -2.09 0.93 12.06
CA ILE A 51 -3.20 0.38 11.26
C ILE A 51 -4.44 0.00 12.10
N PRO A 52 -4.32 -0.71 13.24
CA PRO A 52 -5.48 -1.06 14.06
C PRO A 52 -6.27 0.16 14.59
N LYS A 53 -5.67 1.36 14.58
CA LYS A 53 -6.35 2.60 15.00
C LYS A 53 -7.21 3.22 13.91
N VAL A 54 -7.00 2.85 12.64
CA VAL A 54 -7.61 3.50 11.47
C VAL A 54 -8.30 2.51 10.51
N ALA A 55 -8.08 1.21 10.71
CA ALA A 55 -8.69 0.16 9.91
C ALA A 55 -9.01 -1.07 10.77
N ASP A 56 -10.25 -1.55 10.65
CA ASP A 56 -10.74 -2.75 11.36
C ASP A 56 -10.21 -4.07 10.76
N ARG A 57 -9.46 -3.99 9.66
CA ARG A 57 -8.93 -5.15 8.93
C ARG A 57 -7.46 -4.93 8.58
N THR A 58 -6.70 -6.03 8.63
CA THR A 58 -5.31 -6.05 8.18
C THR A 58 -5.23 -5.75 6.68
N PRO A 59 -4.45 -4.75 6.25
CA PRO A 59 -4.30 -4.43 4.85
C PRO A 59 -3.46 -5.49 4.13
N VAL A 60 -3.76 -5.69 2.85
CA VAL A 60 -2.94 -6.50 1.96
C VAL A 60 -1.78 -5.65 1.46
N MET A 61 -0.56 -6.20 1.54
CA MET A 61 0.66 -5.56 1.07
C MET A 61 1.20 -6.33 -0.12
N GLN A 62 1.44 -5.63 -1.24
CA GLN A 62 2.04 -6.22 -2.44
C GLN A 62 3.20 -5.34 -2.90
N ALA A 63 4.33 -5.97 -3.26
CA ALA A 63 5.46 -5.33 -3.90
C ALA A 63 5.57 -5.84 -5.33
N SER A 64 5.67 -4.92 -6.29
CA SER A 64 5.82 -5.22 -7.72
C SER A 64 7.15 -4.66 -8.24
N GLY A 65 7.81 -5.41 -9.11
CA GLY A 65 9.00 -4.95 -9.85
C GLY A 65 8.63 -4.24 -11.16
N PRO A 66 9.61 -3.69 -11.90
CA PRO A 66 9.38 -3.25 -13.27
C PRO A 66 8.80 -4.40 -14.10
N ALA A 67 7.85 -4.08 -14.99
CA ALA A 67 7.41 -5.04 -15.99
C ALA A 67 8.61 -5.33 -16.91
N GLY A 68 8.99 -6.60 -17.01
CA GLY A 68 10.08 -7.04 -17.88
C GLY A 68 9.76 -6.84 -19.36
#